data_AF-A0A4P6VTR1-F1
#
_entry.id   AF-A0A4P6VTR1-F1
#
_cell.length_a   1.000
_cell.length_b   1.000
_cell.length_c   1.000
_cell.angle_alpha   90.00
_cell.angle_beta   90.00
_cell.angle_gamma   90.00
#
_symmetry.space_group_name_H-M   'P 1'
#
loop_
_entity.id
_entity.type
_entity.pdbx_description
1 polymer ?
#
loop_
_entity_poly.entity_id
_entity_poly.type
_entity_poly.pdbx_seq_one_letter_code
_entity_poly.pdbx_strand_id
1 'polypeptide(L)' 'MRDLSAVSGKPHSYFGKIEQAQRGLDVLEFIELCQWLDLNLVKSLKDIQSKTKLNKPE' A
#
# COMPACT_ATOMS: atom_id res chain seq x y z
N MET A 1 0.99 5.56 -10.84
CA MET A 1 2.22 4.76 -10.58
C MET A 1 3.47 5.26 -11.33
N ARG A 2 3.37 5.92 -12.49
CA ARG A 2 4.55 6.47 -13.20
C ARG A 2 5.22 7.58 -12.38
N ASP A 3 4.43 8.48 -11.81
CA ASP A 3 4.90 9.54 -10.91
C ASP A 3 5.42 8.97 -9.58
N LEU A 4 4.77 7.93 -9.06
CA LEU A 4 5.21 7.23 -7.85
C LEU A 4 6.58 6.55 -8.03
N SER A 5 6.89 6.10 -9.25
CA SER A 5 8.22 5.56 -9.58
C SER A 5 9.29 6.64 -9.55
N ALA A 6 8.95 7.88 -9.94
CA ALA A 6 9.87 9.02 -9.85
C ALA A 6 10.13 9.43 -8.40
N VAL A 7 9.09 9.40 -7.53
CA VAL A 7 9.21 9.78 -6.12
C VAL A 7 9.92 8.70 -5.29
N SER A 8 9.64 7.43 -5.54
CA SER A 8 10.16 6.31 -4.74
C SER A 8 11.52 5.77 -5.19
N GLY A 9 11.94 6.07 -6.42
CA GLY A 9 13.07 5.42 -7.07
C GLY A 9 12.85 3.93 -7.39
N LYS A 10 11.65 3.39 -7.13
CA LYS A 10 11.29 2.00 -7.46
C LYS A 10 10.81 1.92 -8.92
N PRO A 11 11.09 0.82 -9.64
CA PRO A 11 10.63 0.67 -11.00
C PRO A 11 9.11 0.55 -11.06
N HIS A 12 8.50 1.01 -12.15
CA HIS A 12 7.05 0.93 -12.33
C HIS A 12 6.49 -0.50 -12.18
N SER A 13 7.25 -1.51 -12.60
CA SER A 13 6.89 -2.93 -12.46
C SER A 13 6.81 -3.41 -11.00
N TYR A 14 7.50 -2.75 -10.06
CA TYR A 14 7.39 -3.05 -8.63
C TYR A 14 5.97 -2.78 -8.13
N PHE A 15 5.45 -1.60 -8.46
CA PHE A 15 4.11 -1.18 -8.10
C PHE A 15 3.02 -2.02 -8.78
N GLY A 16 3.19 -2.33 -10.07
CA GLY A 16 2.25 -3.19 -10.78
C GLY A 16 2.11 -4.58 -10.15
N LYS A 17 3.20 -5.16 -9.62
CA LYS A 17 3.13 -6.45 -8.91
C LYS A 17 2.39 -6.35 -7.57
N ILE A 18 2.47 -5.21 -6.89
CA ILE A 18 1.70 -4.96 -5.66
C ILE A 18 0.21 -4.83 -5.97
N GLU A 19 -0.15 -4.03 -6.98
CA GLU A 19 -1.56 -3.84 -7.39
C GLU A 19 -2.22 -5.13 -7.86
N GLN A 20 -1.46 -6.00 -8.53
CA GLN A 20 -1.93 -7.31 -8.99
C GLN A 20 -1.89 -8.39 -7.90
N ALA A 21 -1.54 -8.04 -6.66
CA ALA A 21 -1.35 -8.97 -5.53
C ALA A 21 -0.37 -10.13 -5.82
N GLN A 22 0.53 -9.97 -6.80
CA GLN A 22 1.60 -10.93 -7.10
C GLN A 22 2.76 -10.80 -6.13
N ARG A 23 2.88 -9.63 -5.48
CA ARG A 23 3.84 -9.35 -4.43
C ARG A 23 3.10 -8.78 -3.23
N GLY A 24 3.32 -9.38 -2.06
CA GLY A 24 2.89 -8.81 -0.79
C GLY A 24 3.65 -7.53 -0.46
N LEU A 25 2.99 -6.62 0.24
CA LEU A 25 3.55 -5.37 0.73
C LEU A 25 3.91 -5.54 2.20
N ASP A 26 5.17 -5.33 2.56
CA ASP A 26 5.60 -5.36 3.97
C ASP A 26 5.11 -4.11 4.72
N VAL A 27 5.08 -4.16 6.06
CA VAL A 27 4.68 -3.02 6.89
C VAL A 27 5.56 -1.81 6.63
N LEU A 28 6.88 -1.97 6.49
CA LEU A 28 7.77 -0.85 6.20
C LEU A 28 7.49 -0.25 4.81
N GLU A 29 7.30 -1.11 3.81
CA GLU A 29 6.95 -0.68 2.44
C GLU A 29 5.59 0.03 2.41
N PHE A 30 4.64 -0.37 3.25
CA PHE A 30 3.36 0.32 3.40
C PHE A 30 3.49 1.72 4.01
N ILE A 31 4.40 1.90 4.98
CA ILE A 31 4.70 3.21 5.56
C ILE A 31 5.31 4.12 4.49
N GLU A 32 6.31 3.64 3.75
CA GLU A 32 6.92 4.36 2.64
C GLU A 32 5.89 4.74 1.56
N LEU A 33 5.00 3.80 1.22
CA LEU A 33 3.93 4.03 0.25
C LEU A 33 2.97 5.14 0.72
N CYS A 34 2.62 5.15 2.01
CA CYS A 34 1.80 6.22 2.58
C CYS A 34 2.52 7.58 2.48
N GLN A 35 3.83 7.63 2.71
CA GLN A 35 4.61 8.87 2.60
C GLN A 35 4.66 9.38 1.15
N TRP A 36 4.93 8.50 0.18
CA TRP A 36 5.00 8.89 -1.23
C TRP A 36 3.66 9.34 -1.81
N LEU A 37 2.55 8.81 -1.28
CA LEU A 37 1.19 9.17 -1.67
C LEU A 37 0.59 10.31 -0.85
N ASP A 38 1.36 10.90 0.07
CA ASP A 38 0.89 11.93 1.00
C ASP A 38 -0.36 11.50 1.80
N LEU A 39 -0.35 10.26 2.28
CA LEU A 39 -1.42 9.66 3.06
C LEU A 39 -1.07 9.58 4.54
N ASN A 40 -2.07 9.80 5.40
CA ASN A 40 -1.92 9.59 6.82
C ASN A 40 -1.92 8.09 7.16
N LEU A 41 -0.78 7.56 7.61
CA LEU A 41 -0.59 6.15 7.96
C LEU A 41 -1.66 5.62 8.93
N VAL A 42 -1.93 6.35 10.01
CA VAL A 42 -2.84 5.91 11.08
C VAL A 42 -4.27 5.80 10.54
N LYS A 43 -4.69 6.75 9.70
CA LYS A 43 -5.99 6.71 9.03
C LYS A 43 -6.07 5.51 8.09
N SER A 44 -5.07 5.34 7.22
CA SER A 44 -5.02 4.22 6.27
C SER A 44 -5.09 2.85 6.96
N LEU A 45 -4.39 2.67 8.08
CA LEU A 45 -4.46 1.42 8.87
C LEU A 45 -5.84 1.21 9.49
N LYS A 46 -6.48 2.26 10.01
CA LYS A 46 -7.86 2.18 10.55
C LYS A 46 -8.87 1.80 9.47
N ASP A 47 -8.71 2.34 8.26
CA ASP A 47 -9.58 2.02 7.12
C ASP A 47 -9.42 0.55 6.72
N ILE A 48 -8.19 0.04 6.69
CA ILE A 48 -7.91 -1.39 6.43
C ILE A 48 -8.50 -2.27 7.55
N GLN A 49 -8.30 -1.90 8.82
CA GLN A 49 -8.83 -2.65 9.96
C GLN A 49 -10.37 -2.72 9.96
N SER A 50 -11.03 -1.64 9.52
CA SER A 50 -12.49 -1.60 9.42
C SER A 50 -12.99 -2.52 8.32
N LYS A 51 -12.28 -2.60 7.19
CA LYS A 51 -12.59 -3.52 6.09
C LYS A 51 -12.35 -4.99 6.44
N THR A 52 -11.32 -5.30 7.23
CA THR A 52 -11.05 -6.70 7.65
C THR A 52 -12.04 -7.21 8.68
N LYS A 53 -12.62 -6.34 9.52
CA LYS A 53 -13.70 -6.73 10.45
C LYS A 53 -15.01 -7.15 9.76
N LEU A 54 -15.20 -6.82 8.48
CA LEU A 54 -16.33 -7.27 7.66
C LEU A 54 -16.12 -8.69 7.11
N ASN A 55 -14.88 -9.19 7.10
CA ASN A 55 -14.52 -10.55 6.70
C ASN A 55 -14.23 -11.41 7.94
N LYS A 56 -15.11 -11.41 8.95
CA LYS A 56 -15.10 -12.53 9.89
C LYS A 56 -15.68 -13.74 9.15
N PRO A 57 -14.91 -14.82 8.93
CA PRO A 57 -15.54 -16.10 8.62
C PRO A 57 -16.35 -16.50 9.85
N GLU A 58 -17.66 -16.57 9.66
CA GLU A 58 -18.59 -17.30 10.51
C GLU A 58 -18.25 -18.79 10.57
#